data_AF-A0A3B8JNB8-F1
#
_entry.id   AF-A0A3B8JNB8-F1
#
_cell.length_a   1.000
_cell.length_b   1.000
_cell.length_c   1.000
_cell.angle_alpha   90.00
_cell.angle_beta   90.00
_cell.angle_gamma   90.00
#
_symmetry.space_group_name_H-M   'P 1'
#
loop_
_entity.id
_entity.type
_entity.pdbx_description
1 polymer ?
#
loop_
_entity_poly.entity_id
_entity_poly.type
_entity_poly.pdbx_seq_one_letter_code
_entity_poly.pdbx_strand_id
1 'polypeptide(L)' 'ACYVGMAVPGCLWLGSVNPVFLVITHLAALGLMWWRSLSVDLEDKSAIAQFYQFIWKLFFLEYLIFPAACLLA' A
#
# COMPACT_ATOMS: atom_id res chain seq x y z
N ALA A 1 11.70 -16.65 16.07
CA ALA A 1 10.56 -16.89 16.99
C ALA A 1 9.50 -15.78 16.91
N CYS A 2 9.84 -14.50 17.11
CA CYS A 2 8.85 -13.41 17.15
C CYS A 2 8.02 -13.19 15.86
N TYR A 3 8.62 -13.31 14.68
CA TYR A 3 7.88 -13.16 13.41
C TYR A 3 6.89 -14.30 13.15
N VAL A 4 7.25 -15.53 13.51
CA VAL A 4 6.36 -16.70 13.39
C VAL A 4 5.17 -16.57 14.35
N GLY A 5 5.42 -16.07 15.58
CA GLY A 5 4.36 -15.80 16.56
C GLY A 5 3.37 -14.71 16.13
N MET A 6 3.78 -13.76 15.28
CA MET A 6 2.86 -12.76 14.68
C MET A 6 2.17 -13.30 13.41
N ALA A 7 2.84 -14.14 12.63
CA ALA A 7 2.28 -14.71 11.41
C ALA A 7 1.17 -15.74 11.66
N VAL A 8 1.28 -16.53 12.73
CA VAL A 8 0.32 -17.63 13.04
C VAL A 8 -1.09 -17.10 13.38
N PRO A 9 -1.27 -16.08 14.25
CA PRO A 9 -2.58 -15.47 14.47
C PRO A 9 -3.12 -14.80 13.20
N GLY A 10 -2.25 -14.17 12.40
CA GLY A 10 -2.64 -13.61 11.09
C GLY A 10 -3.23 -14.69 10.18
N CYS A 11 -2.54 -15.80 9.96
CA CYS A 11 -3.03 -16.87 9.07
C CYS A 11 -4.30 -17.58 9.59
N LEU A 12 -4.50 -17.67 10.90
CA LEU A 12 -5.63 -18.40 11.50
C LEU A 12 -6.83 -17.51 11.80
N TRP A 13 -6.63 -16.19 11.91
CA TRP A 13 -7.63 -15.21 12.35
C TRP A 13 -7.80 -14.04 11.37
N LEU A 14 -7.15 -14.08 10.21
CA LEU A 14 -7.59 -13.32 9.05
C LEU A 14 -8.98 -13.85 8.69
N GLY A 15 -10.01 -13.14 9.15
CA GLY A 15 -11.36 -13.24 8.60
C GLY A 15 -11.32 -13.10 7.09
N SER A 16 -12.44 -13.40 6.43
CA SER A 16 -12.62 -13.05 5.02
C SER A 16 -12.05 -11.64 4.80
N VAL A 17 -11.25 -11.46 3.76
CA VAL A 17 -10.75 -10.14 3.35
C VAL A 17 -11.62 -9.73 2.19
N ASN A 18 -12.09 -8.49 2.14
CA ASN A 18 -12.88 -8.02 1.02
C ASN A 18 -11.97 -7.88 -0.22
N PRO A 19 -12.03 -8.82 -1.20
CA PRO A 19 -11.06 -8.86 -2.28
C PRO A 19 -11.30 -7.73 -3.28
N VAL A 20 -12.55 -7.31 -3.44
CA VAL A 20 -12.93 -6.21 -4.34
C VAL A 20 -12.36 -4.90 -3.81
N PHE A 21 -12.52 -4.63 -2.52
CA PHE A 21 -11.95 -3.45 -1.87
C PHE A 21 -10.42 -3.43 -2.04
N LEU A 22 -9.73 -4.53 -1.71
CA LEU A 22 -8.28 -4.62 -1.86
C LEU A 22 -7.79 -4.35 -3.28
N VAL A 23 -8.43 -4.96 -4.28
CA VAL A 23 -8.04 -4.79 -5.68
C VAL A 23 -8.25 -3.34 -6.12
N ILE A 24 -9.40 -2.75 -5.81
CA ILE A 24 -9.70 -1.36 -6.19
C ILE A 24 -8.71 -0.39 -5.54
N THR A 25 -8.42 -0.53 -4.25
CA THR A 25 -7.52 0.38 -3.55
C THR A 25 -6.08 0.28 -4.04
N HIS A 26 -5.59 -0.93 -4.35
CA HIS A 26 -4.24 -1.11 -4.91
C HIS A 26 -4.15 -0.61 -6.35
N LEU A 27 -5.17 -0.85 -7.18
CA LEU A 27 -5.21 -0.30 -8.55
C LEU A 27 -5.27 1.23 -8.53
N ALA A 28 -6.01 1.83 -7.59
CA ALA A 28 -6.06 3.27 -7.40
C ALA A 28 -4.69 3.83 -6.95
N ALA A 29 -4.03 3.18 -5.99
CA ALA A 29 -2.69 3.58 -5.54
C ALA A 29 -1.65 3.45 -6.67
N LEU A 30 -1.69 2.36 -7.44
CA LEU A 30 -0.85 2.14 -8.61
C LEU A 30 -1.09 3.19 -9.69
N GLY A 31 -2.35 3.46 -10.02
CA GLY A 31 -2.73 4.46 -11.00
C GLY A 31 -2.28 5.87 -10.58
N LEU A 32 -2.42 6.21 -9.30
CA LEU A 32 -1.96 7.47 -8.74
C LEU A 32 -0.43 7.59 -8.79
N MET A 33 0.29 6.52 -8.45
CA MET A 33 1.75 6.46 -8.55
C MET A 33 2.23 6.63 -9.98
N TRP A 34 1.61 5.90 -10.91
CA TRP A 34 1.93 5.96 -12.33
C TRP A 34 1.66 7.33 -12.92
N TRP A 35 0.51 7.92 -12.63
CA TRP A 35 0.20 9.27 -13.10
C TRP A 35 1.19 10.30 -12.59
N ARG A 36 1.58 10.22 -11.30
CA ARG A 36 2.60 11.12 -10.74
C ARG A 36 3.97 10.90 -11.35
N SER A 37 4.37 9.67 -11.67
CA SER A 37 5.69 9.39 -12.26
C SER A 37 5.90 10.06 -13.62
N LEU A 38 4.83 10.22 -14.40
CA LEU A 38 4.88 10.88 -15.71
C LEU A 38 5.22 12.38 -15.64
N SER A 39 5.07 13.01 -14.47
CA SER A 39 5.31 14.44 -14.26
C SER A 39 6.59 14.73 -13.47
N VAL A 40 7.40 13.71 -13.16
CA VAL A 40 8.65 13.88 -12.40
C VAL A 40 9.77 14.26 -13.34
N ASP A 41 10.40 15.41 -13.07
CA ASP A 41 11.67 15.77 -13.70
C ASP A 41 12.80 14.90 -13.12
N LEU A 42 13.49 14.15 -13.99
CA LEU A 42 14.57 13.26 -13.60
C LEU A 42 15.94 13.96 -13.56
N GLU A 43 16.03 15.19 -14.05
CA GLU A 43 17.23 16.01 -13.98
C GLU A 43 17.30 16.77 -12.64
N ASP A 44 16.16 16.96 -11.97
CA ASP A 44 16.06 17.56 -10.64
C ASP A 44 16.03 16.52 -9.51
N LYS A 45 17.11 16.49 -8.71
CA LYS A 45 17.23 15.63 -7.52
C LYS A 45 16.15 15.91 -6.47
N SER A 46 15.67 17.15 -6.35
CA SER A 46 14.60 17.51 -5.42
C SER A 46 13.28 16.88 -5.84
N ALA A 47 12.94 16.94 -7.14
CA ALA A 47 11.76 16.29 -7.69
C ALA A 47 11.78 14.78 -7.47
N ILE A 48 12.93 14.12 -7.67
CA ILE A 48 13.11 12.68 -7.40
C ILE A 48 12.89 12.37 -5.91
N ALA A 49 13.49 13.15 -5.01
CA ALA A 49 13.34 12.93 -3.57
C ALA A 49 11.87 13.09 -3.11
N GLN A 50 11.16 14.09 -3.64
CA GLN A 50 9.73 14.28 -3.37
C GLN A 50 8.88 13.13 -3.89
N PHE A 51 9.17 12.62 -5.10
CA PHE A 51 8.47 11.47 -5.65
C PHE A 51 8.72 10.20 -4.83
N TYR A 52 9.95 9.99 -4.35
CA TYR A 52 10.28 8.89 -3.46
C TYR A 52 9.53 8.97 -2.12
N GLN A 53 9.46 10.16 -1.51
CA GLN A 53 8.65 10.39 -0.30
C GLN A 53 7.17 10.13 -0.55
N PHE A 54 6.68 10.44 -1.75
CA PHE A 54 5.32 10.12 -2.15
C PHE A 54 5.07 8.60 -2.24
N ILE A 55 5.98 7.84 -2.86
CA ILE A 55 5.90 6.36 -2.88
C ILE A 55 5.87 5.80 -1.45
N TRP A 56 6.71 6.31 -0.55
CA TRP A 56 6.70 5.90 0.86
C TRP A 56 5.36 6.11 1.54
N LYS A 57 4.67 7.22 1.26
CA LYS A 57 3.33 7.47 1.80
C LYS A 57 2.31 6.45 1.28
N LEU A 58 2.38 6.09 0.00
CA LEU A 58 1.53 5.04 -0.58
C LEU A 58 1.81 3.68 0.06
N PHE A 59 3.07 3.33 0.26
CA PHE A 59 3.45 2.09 0.94
C PHE A 59 2.91 2.07 2.39
N PHE A 60 3.04 3.19 3.12
CA PHE A 60 2.46 3.28 4.46
C PHE A 60 0.93 3.17 4.47
N LEU A 61 0.26 3.66 3.43
CA LEU A 61 -1.19 3.56 3.28
C LEU A 61 -1.66 2.10 3.16
N GLU A 62 -0.85 1.22 2.57
CA GLU A 62 -1.20 -0.22 2.46
C GLU A 62 -1.40 -0.88 3.83
N TYR A 63 -0.63 -0.47 4.85
CA TYR A 63 -0.82 -0.94 6.23
C TYR A 63 -2.16 -0.51 6.84
N LEU A 64 -2.84 0.50 6.29
CA LEU A 64 -4.19 0.91 6.69
C LEU A 64 -5.25 0.23 5.85
N ILE A 65 -5.00 0.09 4.54
CA ILE A 65 -5.90 -0.56 3.58
C ILE A 65 -6.16 -2.01 3.98
N PHE A 66 -5.14 -2.76 4.39
CA PHE A 66 -5.28 -4.18 4.70
C PHE A 66 -6.19 -4.43 5.92
N PRO A 67 -5.98 -3.80 7.10
CA PRO A 67 -6.94 -3.88 8.20
C PRO A 67 -8.34 -3.39 7.82
N ALA A 68 -8.46 -2.31 7.03
CA ALA A 68 -9.75 -1.84 6.56
C ALA A 68 -10.47 -2.89 5.70
N ALA A 69 -9.74 -3.61 4.84
CA ALA A 69 -10.28 -4.69 4.04
C ALA A 69 -10.77 -5.87 4.89
N CYS A 70 -10.12 -6.17 6.02
CA CYS A 70 -10.58 -7.17 6.97
C CYS A 70 -11.85 -6.70 7.72
N LEU A 71 -11.98 -5.40 8.03
CA LEU A 71 -13.16 -4.84 8.69
C LEU A 71 -14.39 -4.74 7.78
N LEU A 72 -14.18 -4.64 6.46
CA LEU A 72 -15.21 -4.45 5.43
C LEU A 72 -15.65 -5.76 4.75
N ALA A 73 -15.30 -6.91 5.32
CA ALA A 73 -15.48 -8.23 4.72
C ALA A 73 -16.61 -9.06 5.34
#